data_AF-A0A662TFY5-F1
#
_entry.id   AF-A0A662TFY5-F1
#
_cell.length_a   1.000
_cell.length_b   1.000
_cell.length_c   1.000
_cell.angle_alpha   90.00
_cell.angle_beta   90.00
_cell.angle_gamma   90.00
#
_symmetry.space_group_name_H-M   'P 1'
#
loop_
_entity.id
_entity.type
_entity.pdbx_description
1 polymer ?
#
loop_
_entity_poly.entity_id
_entity_poly.type
_entity_poly.pdbx_seq_one_letter_code
_entity_poly.pdbx_strand_id
1 'polypeptide(L)'
;MRVVKKKREIVVGEISTPGMADIAFQLIIFFLLTTVFMHEHGLRLVLPEKGEEVRVKKENIAEVYVNARGQVKIKDMEVPVDRIREFAEQLLKEN
;
A
#
# COMPACT_ATOMS: atom_id res chain seq x y z
N MET A 1 25.49 74.48 -4.72
CA MET A 1 24.18 73.82 -4.78
C MET A 1 24.39 72.32 -4.64
N ARG A 2 24.04 71.71 -3.50
CA ARG A 2 24.34 70.30 -3.18
C ARG A 2 23.04 69.51 -3.25
N VAL A 3 22.89 68.65 -4.27
CA VAL A 3 21.69 67.82 -4.45
C VAL A 3 21.80 66.62 -3.52
N VAL A 4 20.95 66.58 -2.49
CA VAL A 4 20.85 65.44 -1.56
C VAL A 4 19.99 64.37 -2.23
N LYS A 5 20.58 63.23 -2.59
CA LYS A 5 19.84 62.06 -3.09
C LYS A 5 19.05 61.44 -1.94
N LYS A 6 17.71 61.48 -2.03
CA LYS A 6 16.80 60.80 -1.10
C LYS A 6 16.98 59.29 -1.23
N LYS A 7 17.45 58.65 -0.16
CA LYS A 7 17.56 57.18 -0.04
C LYS A 7 16.14 56.62 -0.07
N ARG A 8 15.82 55.76 -1.04
CA ARG A 8 14.54 55.03 -1.08
C ARG A 8 14.60 53.94 -0.01
N GLU A 9 13.83 54.08 1.05
CA GLU A 9 13.56 52.98 1.96
C GLU A 9 12.70 51.96 1.21
N ILE A 10 13.18 50.73 1.14
CA ILE A 10 12.39 49.61 0.65
C ILE A 10 11.39 49.31 1.75
N VAL A 11 10.16 49.79 1.59
CA VAL A 11 9.04 49.35 2.42
C VAL A 11 8.77 47.92 1.98
N VAL A 12 9.28 46.95 2.74
CA VAL A 12 8.83 45.57 2.63
C VAL A 12 7.38 45.60 3.06
N GLY A 13 6.45 45.65 2.09
CA GLY A 13 5.02 45.67 2.36
C GLY A 13 4.65 44.49 3.23
N GLU A 14 3.77 44.72 4.22
CA GLU A 14 3.21 43.66 5.05
C GLU A 14 2.69 42.54 4.14
N ILE A 15 3.17 41.31 4.38
CA ILE A 15 2.74 40.18 3.58
C ILE A 15 1.27 39.92 3.89
N SER A 16 0.43 39.81 2.84
CA SER A 16 -0.99 39.53 2.98
C SER A 16 -1.22 38.16 3.65
N THR A 17 -1.44 38.18 4.96
CA THR A 17 -1.68 37.02 5.83
C THR A 17 -2.91 36.18 5.45
N PRO A 18 -4.01 36.73 4.90
CA PRO A 18 -5.19 35.94 4.54
C PRO A 18 -4.90 34.79 3.55
N GLY A 19 -4.00 35.02 2.57
CA GLY A 19 -3.63 33.98 1.60
C GLY A 19 -2.70 32.90 2.15
N MET A 20 -1.90 33.23 3.17
CA MET A 20 -1.00 32.27 3.82
C MET A 20 -1.77 31.24 4.64
N ALA A 21 -2.84 31.67 5.31
CA ALA A 21 -3.68 30.78 6.13
C ALA A 21 -4.45 29.75 5.27
N ASP A 22 -4.97 30.15 4.11
CA ASP A 22 -5.69 29.25 3.20
C ASP A 22 -4.76 28.16 2.63
N ILE A 23 -3.57 28.55 2.15
CA ILE A 23 -2.58 27.59 1.63
C ILE A 23 -2.14 26.61 2.75
N ALA A 24 -1.89 27.10 3.96
CA ALA A 24 -1.53 26.24 5.08
C ALA A 24 -2.65 25.25 5.44
N PHE A 25 -3.90 25.70 5.41
CA PHE A 25 -5.07 24.86 5.69
C PHE A 25 -5.27 23.77 4.62
N GLN A 26 -5.14 24.13 3.34
CA GLN A 26 -5.21 23.19 2.23
C GLN A 26 -4.12 22.12 2.31
N LEU A 27 -2.89 22.50 2.69
CA LEU A 27 -1.79 21.55 2.89
C LEU A 27 -2.08 20.57 4.04
N ILE A 28 -2.65 21.05 5.16
CA ILE A 28 -3.03 20.19 6.28
C ILE A 28 -4.09 19.17 5.86
N ILE A 29 -5.14 19.59 5.16
CA ILE A 29 -6.19 18.67 4.65
C ILE A 29 -5.59 17.70 3.64
N PHE A 30 -4.74 18.17 2.72
CA PHE A 30 -4.09 17.33 1.74
C PHE A 30 -3.27 16.22 2.42
N PHE A 31 -2.38 16.57 3.35
CA PHE A 31 -1.59 15.58 4.09
C PHE A 31 -2.45 14.65 4.95
N LEU A 32 -3.52 15.15 5.57
CA LEU A 32 -4.42 14.33 6.37
C LEU A 32 -5.23 13.33 5.52
N LEU A 33 -5.67 13.74 4.32
CA LEU A 33 -6.40 12.86 3.41
C LEU A 33 -5.48 11.84 2.72
N THR A 34 -4.28 12.23 2.30
CA THR A 34 -3.39 11.31 1.55
C THR A 34 -2.67 10.31 2.45
N THR A 35 -2.50 10.59 3.74
CA THR A 35 -1.82 9.67 4.68
C THR A 35 -2.64 8.43 5.00
N VAL A 36 -3.97 8.47 4.84
CA VAL A 36 -4.84 7.31 5.08
C VAL A 36 -5.01 6.39 3.86
N PHE A 37 -4.41 6.72 2.71
CA PHE A 37 -4.50 5.92 1.48
C PHE A 37 -3.43 4.82 1.33
N MET A 38 -2.77 4.40 2.41
CA MET A 38 -2.03 3.13 2.39
C MET A 38 -3.03 1.98 2.53
N HIS A 39 -3.45 1.43 1.40
CA HIS A 39 -4.15 0.14 1.39
C HIS A 39 -3.11 -0.95 1.67
N GLU A 40 -3.12 -1.49 2.89
CA GLU A 40 -2.28 -2.64 3.23
C GLU A 40 -2.81 -3.86 2.44
N HIS A 41 -2.17 -4.16 1.32
CA HIS A 41 -2.34 -5.43 0.63
C HIS A 41 -1.66 -6.52 1.47
N GLY A 42 -2.38 -7.07 2.44
CA GLY A 42 -1.89 -8.10 3.34
C GLY A 42 -2.92 -9.21 3.53
N LEU A 43 -2.46 -10.46 3.56
CA LEU A 43 -3.27 -11.57 4.08
C LEU A 43 -3.26 -11.47 5.60
N ARG A 44 -4.45 -11.40 6.21
CA ARG A 44 -4.56 -11.50 7.67
C ARG A 44 -4.25 -12.93 8.08
N LEU A 45 -3.01 -13.19 8.50
CA LEU A 45 -2.58 -14.48 9.01
C LEU A 45 -2.82 -14.52 10.53
N VAL A 46 -3.57 -15.53 10.98
CA VAL A 46 -3.62 -15.89 12.40
C VAL A 46 -2.53 -16.93 12.61
N LEU A 47 -1.55 -16.61 13.46
CA LEU A 47 -0.50 -17.56 13.79
C LEU A 47 -1.11 -18.71 14.61
N PRO A 48 -0.84 -19.98 14.26
CA PRO A 48 -1.29 -21.11 15.06
C PRO A 48 -0.60 -21.10 16.42
N GLU A 49 -1.21 -21.78 17.39
CA GLU A 49 -0.55 -22.07 18.67
C GLU A 49 0.72 -22.90 18.44
N LYS A 50 1.67 -22.84 19.38
CA LYS A 50 2.87 -23.68 19.32
C LYS A 50 2.46 -25.14 19.44
N GLY A 51 2.49 -25.86 18.32
CA GLY A 51 2.16 -27.29 18.23
C GLY A 51 3.38 -28.19 18.08
N GLU A 52 3.14 -29.49 18.11
CA GLU A 52 4.14 -30.52 17.78
C GLU A 52 4.37 -30.61 16.26
N GLU A 53 5.57 -30.98 15.83
CA GLU A 53 5.86 -31.20 14.41
C GLU A 53 5.11 -32.43 13.89
N VAL A 54 4.03 -32.20 13.13
CA VAL A 54 3.31 -33.26 12.44
C VAL A 54 3.97 -33.56 11.10
N ARG A 55 4.36 -34.83 10.87
CA ARG A 55 4.84 -35.28 9.56
C ARG A 55 3.69 -35.36 8.56
N VAL A 56 3.61 -34.38 7.67
CA VAL A 56 2.65 -34.38 6.56
C VAL A 56 3.16 -35.29 5.44
N LYS A 57 2.28 -36.15 4.90
CA LYS A 57 2.61 -36.97 3.71
C LYS A 57 2.77 -36.06 2.49
N LYS A 58 3.75 -36.35 1.64
CA LYS A 58 3.99 -35.57 0.41
C LYS A 58 2.76 -35.53 -0.51
N GLU A 59 1.97 -36.60 -0.55
CA GLU A 59 0.72 -36.69 -1.32
C GLU A 59 -0.32 -35.63 -0.91
N ASN A 60 -0.29 -35.20 0.36
CA ASN A 60 -1.24 -34.25 0.93
C ASN A 60 -0.74 -32.79 0.79
N ILE A 61 0.41 -32.57 0.16
CA ILE A 61 0.98 -31.24 -0.08
C ILE A 61 0.68 -30.82 -1.51
N ALA A 62 0.02 -29.68 -1.66
CA ALA A 62 -0.21 -29.04 -2.95
C ALA A 62 0.79 -27.90 -3.15
N GLU A 63 1.67 -28.03 -4.12
CA GLU A 63 2.62 -26.98 -4.51
C GLU A 63 1.91 -25.95 -5.38
N VAL A 64 1.97 -24.68 -4.96
CA VAL A 64 1.33 -23.54 -5.64
C VAL A 64 2.41 -22.53 -6.03
N TYR A 65 2.54 -22.27 -7.32
CA TYR A 65 3.44 -21.27 -7.88
C TYR A 65 2.65 -20.11 -8.45
N VAL A 66 3.08 -18.89 -8.13
CA VAL A 66 2.48 -17.65 -8.64
C VAL A 66 3.60 -16.79 -9.21
N ASN A 67 3.42 -16.29 -10.44
CA ASN A 67 4.40 -15.39 -11.06
C ASN A 67 3.93 -13.93 -11.05
N ALA A 68 4.82 -13.00 -11.42
CA ALA A 68 4.53 -11.57 -11.47
C ALA A 68 3.45 -11.17 -12.48
N ARG A 69 3.08 -12.06 -13.42
CA ARG A 69 1.97 -11.84 -14.37
C ARG A 69 0.63 -12.33 -13.83
N GLY A 70 0.59 -12.84 -12.59
CA GLY A 70 -0.61 -13.40 -11.96
C GLY A 70 -1.00 -14.78 -12.49
N GLN A 71 -0.12 -15.45 -13.23
CA GLN A 71 -0.36 -16.84 -13.65
C GLN A 71 -0.06 -17.78 -12.49
N VAL A 72 -0.93 -18.77 -12.32
CA VAL A 72 -0.87 -19.72 -11.21
C VAL A 72 -0.69 -21.14 -11.74
N LYS A 73 0.20 -21.89 -11.10
CA LYS A 73 0.48 -23.29 -11.40
C LYS A 73 0.34 -24.11 -10.12
N ILE A 74 -0.51 -25.14 -10.12
CA ILE A 74 -0.78 -26.02 -8.97
C ILE A 74 -0.53 -27.47 -9.38
N LYS A 75 0.28 -28.23 -8.61
CA LYS A 75 0.67 -29.62 -8.95
C LYS A 75 1.12 -29.78 -10.41
N ASP A 76 2.00 -28.89 -10.84
CA ASP A 76 2.48 -28.80 -12.21
C ASP A 76 1.50 -28.41 -13.33
N MET A 77 0.23 -28.13 -13.01
CA MET A 77 -0.78 -27.72 -13.99
C MET A 77 -1.05 -26.22 -13.91
N GLU A 78 -1.16 -25.55 -15.06
CA GLU A 78 -1.63 -24.16 -15.11
C GLU A 78 -3.12 -24.10 -14.74
N VAL A 79 -3.45 -23.28 -13.74
CA VAL A 79 -4.82 -23.14 -13.23
C VAL A 79 -5.25 -21.67 -13.40
N PRO A 80 -6.36 -21.40 -14.11
CA PRO A 80 -6.96 -20.06 -14.16
C PRO A 80 -7.32 -19.58 -12.76
N VAL A 81 -7.05 -18.30 -12.47
CA VAL A 81 -7.26 -17.71 -11.13
C VAL A 81 -8.69 -17.94 -10.62
N ASP A 82 -9.68 -17.80 -11.50
CA ASP A 82 -11.10 -17.96 -11.18
C ASP A 82 -11.46 -19.39 -10.73
N ARG A 83 -10.67 -20.39 -11.11
CA ARG A 83 -10.90 -21.81 -10.79
C ARG A 83 -10.08 -22.33 -9.62
N ILE A 84 -9.22 -21.50 -9.02
CA ILE A 84 -8.36 -21.93 -7.90
C ILE A 84 -9.18 -22.46 -6.73
N ARG A 85 -10.33 -21.82 -6.42
CA ARG A 85 -11.22 -22.26 -5.34
C ARG A 85 -11.73 -23.69 -5.57
N GLU A 86 -12.31 -23.94 -6.75
CA GLU A 86 -12.85 -25.24 -7.11
C GLU A 86 -11.77 -26.32 -7.05
N PHE A 87 -10.58 -26.02 -7.58
CA PHE A 87 -9.45 -26.93 -7.57
C PHE A 87 -8.94 -27.22 -6.15
N ALA A 88 -8.83 -26.20 -5.30
CA ALA A 88 -8.43 -26.36 -3.90
C ALA A 88 -9.44 -27.21 -3.11
N GLU A 89 -10.74 -26.99 -3.32
CA GLU A 89 -11.79 -27.79 -2.68
C GLU A 89 -11.76 -29.27 -3.12
N GLN A 90 -11.42 -29.55 -4.37
CA GLN A 90 -11.21 -30.92 -4.85
C GLN A 90 -10.03 -31.58 -4.15
N LEU A 91 -8.88 -30.89 -4.08
CA LEU A 91 -7.68 -31.40 -3.40
C LEU A 91 -7.90 -31.65 -1.90
N LEU A 92 -8.73 -30.84 -1.24
CA LEU A 92 -9.06 -31.03 0.18
C LEU A 92 -10.00 -32.23 0.40
N LYS A 93 -10.86 -32.57 -0.56
CA LYS A 93 -11.76 -33.74 -0.49
C LYS A 93 -11.05 -35.06 -0.78
N GLU A 94 -9.96 -35.03 -1.54
CA GLU A 94 -9.16 -36.20 -1.88
C GLU A 94 -8.25 -36.67 -0.72
N ASN A 95 -8.06 -35.82 0.31
CA ASN A 95 -7.25 -36.10 1.51
C ASN A 95 -8.12 -36.50 2.71
#